data_AF-A0A0Q3KRS9-F1
#
_entry.id   AF-A0A0Q3KRS9-F1
#
_cell.length_a   1.000
_cell.length_b   1.000
_cell.length_c   1.000
_cell.angle_alpha   90.00
_cell.angle_beta   90.00
_cell.angle_gamma   90.00
#
_symmetry.space_group_name_H-M   'P 1'
#
loop_
_entity.id
_entity.type
_entity.pdbx_description
1 polymer ?
#
loop_
_entity_poly.entity_id
_entity_poly.type
_entity_poly.pdbx_seq_one_letter_code
_entity_poly.pdbx_strand_id
1 'polypeptide(L)' 'MKTLTILEVGNLGGLVAMIIGIIVIVAFVISLVITVIVKLIYESKDGRKFSKSQFWQTMLISLLICGLISGFVCGGM' A
#
# COMPACT_ATOMS: atom_id res chain seq x y z
N MET A 1 -5.73 18.56 -23.66
CA MET A 1 -7.21 18.71 -23.75
C MET A 1 -7.94 17.34 -23.78
N LYS A 2 -7.54 16.36 -22.94
CA LYS A 2 -8.24 15.06 -22.79
C LYS A 2 -8.55 14.71 -21.33
N THR A 3 -7.88 15.37 -20.39
CA THR A 3 -8.11 15.23 -18.94
C THR A 3 -9.35 15.99 -18.48
N LEU A 4 -9.64 17.16 -19.06
CA LEU A 4 -10.80 17.99 -18.68
C LEU A 4 -12.14 17.32 -19.04
N THR A 5 -12.20 16.59 -20.15
CA THR A 5 -13.41 15.86 -20.59
C THR A 5 -13.82 14.71 -19.66
N ILE A 6 -12.90 14.18 -18.85
CA ILE A 6 -13.20 13.12 -17.86
C ILE A 6 -13.83 13.71 -16.59
N LEU A 7 -13.47 14.95 -16.23
CA LEU A 7 -14.08 15.65 -15.09
C LEU A 7 -15.45 16.25 -15.42
N GLU A 8 -15.73 16.52 -16.70
CA GLU A 8 -16.98 17.17 -17.14
C GLU A 8 -18.15 16.17 -17.35
N VAL A 9 -17.85 14.89 -17.61
CA VAL A 9 -18.85 13.83 -17.85
C VAL A 9 -19.11 13.04 -16.56
N GLY A 10 -19.73 13.67 -15.55
CA GLY A 10 -20.51 13.02 -14.47
C GLY A 10 -19.92 11.83 -13.68
N ASN A 11 -18.65 11.45 -13.87
CA ASN A 11 -18.06 10.17 -13.42
C ASN A 11 -16.84 10.38 -12.53
N LEU A 12 -16.87 11.42 -11.70
CA LEU A 12 -15.85 11.68 -10.70
C LEU A 12 -15.65 10.46 -9.77
N GLY A 13 -16.73 9.74 -9.47
CA GLY A 13 -16.69 8.51 -8.69
C GLY A 13 -15.87 7.38 -9.33
N GLY A 14 -15.97 7.19 -10.65
CA GLY A 14 -15.19 6.17 -11.36
C GLY A 14 -13.69 6.49 -11.38
N LEU A 15 -13.34 7.76 -11.56
CA LEU A 15 -11.95 8.21 -11.53
C LEU A 15 -11.34 8.07 -10.11
N VAL A 16 -12.08 8.44 -9.07
CA VAL A 16 -11.66 8.27 -7.68
C VAL A 16 -11.49 6.79 -7.33
N ALA A 17 -12.42 5.93 -7.71
CA ALA A 17 -12.33 4.49 -7.49
C ALA A 17 -11.11 3.86 -8.18
N MET A 18 -10.79 4.29 -9.41
CA MET A 18 -9.61 3.85 -10.14
C MET A 18 -8.31 4.26 -9.43
N ILE A 19 -8.21 5.51 -8.98
CA ILE A 19 -7.03 6.02 -8.27
C ILE A 19 -6.83 5.28 -6.95
N ILE A 20 -7.89 5.13 -6.15
CA ILE A 20 -7.84 4.37 -4.90
C ILE A 20 -7.43 2.92 -5.17
N GLY A 21 -7.98 2.29 -6.21
CA GLY A 21 -7.60 0.94 -6.62
C GLY A 21 -6.10 0.80 -6.90
N ILE A 22 -5.53 1.74 -7.66
CA ILE A 22 -4.08 1.75 -7.95
C ILE A 22 -3.25 1.93 -6.68
N ILE A 23 -3.65 2.86 -5.80
CA ILE A 23 -2.94 3.12 -4.52
C ILE A 23 -2.94 1.85 -3.66
N VAL A 24 -4.08 1.17 -3.53
CA VAL A 24 -4.19 -0.07 -2.75
C VAL A 24 -3.31 -1.17 -3.33
N ILE A 25 -3.29 -1.34 -4.66
CA ILE A 25 -2.46 -2.36 -5.32
C ILE A 25 -0.97 -2.07 -5.07
N VAL A 26 -0.54 -0.82 -5.27
CA VAL A 26 0.87 -0.42 -5.08
C VAL A 26 1.28 -0.57 -3.61
N ALA A 27 0.46 -0.11 -2.67
CA ALA A 27 0.70 -0.25 -1.24
C ALA A 27 0.82 -1.72 -0.84
N PHE A 28 -0.04 -2.59 -1.36
CA PHE A 28 -0.02 -4.03 -1.09
C PHE A 28 1.29 -4.68 -1.57
N VAL A 29 1.75 -4.36 -2.79
CA VAL A 29 3.01 -4.88 -3.33
C VAL A 29 4.19 -4.40 -2.49
N ILE A 30 4.24 -3.13 -2.12
CA ILE A 30 5.31 -2.56 -1.27
C ILE A 30 5.33 -3.24 0.10
N SER A 31 4.18 -3.42 0.74
CA SER A 31 4.04 -4.12 2.01
C SER A 31 4.56 -5.56 1.96
N LEU A 32 4.28 -6.29 0.87
CA LEU A 32 4.84 -7.63 0.67
C LEU A 32 6.36 -7.61 0.58
N VAL A 33 6.93 -6.69 -0.21
CA VAL A 33 8.39 -6.57 -0.36
C VAL A 33 9.06 -6.27 0.99
N ILE A 34 8.52 -5.31 1.74
CA ILE A 34 9.04 -4.96 3.08
C ILE A 34 8.96 -6.18 4.01
N THR A 35 7.84 -6.89 4.02
CA THR A 35 7.64 -8.06 4.89
C THR A 35 8.62 -9.19 4.55
N VAL A 36 8.90 -9.41 3.26
CA VAL A 36 9.91 -10.38 2.82
C VAL A 36 11.31 -9.98 3.26
N ILE A 37 11.68 -8.70 3.14
CA ILE A 37 12.98 -8.20 3.61
C ILE A 37 13.11 -8.39 5.12
N VAL A 38 12.09 -7.99 5.90
CA VAL A 38 12.08 -8.16 7.36
C VAL A 38 12.21 -9.64 7.73
N LYS A 39 11.48 -10.52 7.03
CA LYS A 39 11.59 -11.97 7.21
C LYS A 39 13.02 -12.47 6.98
N LEU A 40 13.64 -12.09 5.86
CA LEU A 40 15.02 -12.51 5.54
C LEU A 40 16.01 -12.04 6.62
N ILE A 41 15.89 -10.80 7.07
CA ILE A 41 16.75 -10.24 8.12
C ILE A 41 16.53 -11.00 9.44
N TYR A 42 15.28 -11.26 9.83
CA TYR A 42 14.95 -11.96 11.06
C TYR A 42 15.46 -13.41 11.08
N GLU A 43 15.25 -14.14 9.98
CA GLU A 43 15.71 -15.53 9.84
C GLU A 43 17.24 -15.62 9.72
N SER A 44 17.90 -14.59 9.17
CA SER A 44 19.38 -14.57 9.00
C SER A 44 20.17 -14.41 10.30
N LYS A 45 19.61 -13.81 11.35
CA LYS A 45 20.36 -13.40 12.55
C LYS A 45 20.45 -14.46 13.65
N ASP A 46 19.40 -15.25 13.89
CA ASP A 46 19.31 -16.10 15.09
C ASP A 46 18.81 -17.53 14.79
N GLY A 47 18.69 -17.93 13.52
CA GLY A 47 18.06 -19.22 13.15
C GLY A 47 16.60 -19.34 13.58
N ARG A 48 15.98 -18.23 14.02
CA ARG A 48 14.57 -18.16 14.43
C ARG A 48 13.69 -18.15 13.19
N LYS A 49 12.61 -18.92 13.18
CA LYS A 49 11.64 -18.95 12.07
C LYS A 49 10.65 -17.80 12.20
N PHE A 50 10.40 -17.12 11.08
CA PHE A 50 9.39 -16.08 11.03
C PHE A 50 8.00 -16.71 10.99
N SER A 51 7.21 -16.50 12.05
CA SER A 51 5.86 -17.08 12.15
C SER A 51 4.89 -16.44 11.15
N LYS A 52 3.90 -17.21 10.68
CA LYS A 52 2.81 -16.71 9.83
C LYS A 52 2.03 -15.56 10.49
N SER A 53 1.90 -15.59 11.83
CA SER A 53 1.24 -14.51 12.57
C SER A 53 2.04 -13.21 12.51
N GLN A 54 3.36 -13.28 12.71
CA GLN A 54 4.25 -12.12 12.59
C GLN A 54 4.29 -11.58 11.17
N PHE A 55 4.25 -12.45 10.17
CA PHE A 55 4.15 -12.05 8.76
C PHE A 55 2.91 -11.20 8.49
N TRP A 56 1.74 -11.66 8.90
CA TRP A 56 0.52 -10.88 8.73
C TRP A 56 0.52 -9.58 9.54
N GLN A 57 1.04 -9.60 10.76
CA GLN A 57 1.16 -8.37 11.56
C GLN A 57 2.09 -7.34 10.89
N THR A 58 3.28 -7.74 10.45
CA THR A 58 4.22 -6.84 9.76
C THR A 58 3.65 -6.34 8.43
N MET A 59 2.96 -7.20 7.68
CA MET A 59 2.31 -6.83 6.43
C MET A 59 1.18 -5.82 6.65
N LEU A 60 0.30 -6.05 7.64
CA LEU A 60 -0.80 -5.14 7.94
C LEU A 60 -0.29 -3.79 8.46
N ILE A 61 0.73 -3.78 9.32
CA ILE A 61 1.35 -2.56 9.83
C ILE A 61 1.97 -1.76 8.68
N SER A 62 2.73 -2.40 7.79
CA SER A 62 3.32 -1.71 6.65
C SER A 62 2.27 -1.17 5.68
N LEU A 63 1.17 -1.92 5.47
CA LEU A 63 0.05 -1.48 4.63
C LEU A 63 -0.65 -0.25 5.22
N LEU A 64 -0.87 -0.26 6.55
CA LEU A 64 -1.46 0.85 7.28
C LEU A 64 -0.58 2.11 7.17
N ILE A 65 0.74 1.96 7.34
CA ILE A 65 1.70 3.07 7.21
C ILE A 65 1.71 3.61 5.77
N CYS A 66 1.75 2.75 4.76
CA CYS A 66 1.70 3.19 3.36
C CYS A 66 0.41 3.94 3.04
N GLY A 67 -0.74 3.45 3.56
CA GLY A 67 -2.03 4.12 3.44
C GLY A 67 -2.05 5.49 4.12
N LEU A 68 -1.52 5.59 5.34
CA LEU A 68 -1.43 6.86 6.08
C LEU A 68 -0.55 7.88 5.35
N ILE A 69 0.63 7.47 4.86
CA ILE A 69 1.54 8.34 4.09
C ILE A 69 0.87 8.78 2.79
N SER A 70 0.24 7.87 2.05
CA SER A 70 -0.47 8.21 0.82
C SER A 70 -1.61 9.18 1.09
N GLY A 71 -2.36 9.00 2.18
CA GLY A 71 -3.44 9.89 2.59
C GLY A 71 -2.94 11.28 2.98
N PHE A 72 -1.80 11.35 3.67
CA PHE A 72 -1.13 12.60 4.02
C PHE A 72 -0.66 13.35 2.76
N VAL A 73 0.06 12.68 1.85
CA VAL A 73 0.60 13.29 0.63
C VAL A 73 -0.49 13.71 -0.37
N CYS A 74 -1.49 12.86 -0.60
CA CYS A 74 -2.56 13.15 -1.55
C CYS A 74 -3.68 14.05 -0.96
N GLY A 75 -3.82 14.08 0.36
CA GLY A 75 -4.83 14.87 1.07
C GLY A 75 -4.39 16.30 1.41
N GLY A 76 -3.08 16.59 1.33
CA GLY A 76 -2.55 17.94 1.53
C GLY A 76 -2.78 18.51 2.94
N MET A 77 -2.78 17.65 3.96
CA MET A 77 -2.77 18.08 5.38
C MET A 77 -1.35 18.40 5.84
#